data_AF-A0A955SJ51-F1
#
_entry.id   AF-A0A955SJ51-F1
#
_cell.length_a   1.000
_cell.length_b   1.000
_cell.length_c   1.000
_cell.angle_alpha   90.00
_cell.angle_beta   90.00
_cell.angle_gamma   90.00
#
_symmetry.space_group_name_H-M   'P 1'
#
loop_
_entity.id
_entity.type
_entity.pdbx_description
1 polymer ?
#
loop_
_entity_poly.entity_id
_entity_poly.type
_entity_poly.pdbx_seq_one_letter_code
_entity_poly.pdbx_strand_id
1 'polypeptide(L)'
;MSSFTPKDEFQVLLVDRLDAATAQDLDEQLREPHLRAPVLELLNELKEISSKIQGEAVWALGEVNRRGCLDSAIPWLDLGITFAQASGALGLRYFKESPMILGFLEKESNRDELLGQVLELADGSQEAAPQCAYEWFKVLPQLCGEIAVSEIQEWARLGMELAEWNYVLGNEFFRECPSIAKAVPLESAKSWIGFGMKLMVQNSLGKPDYIGTLEFFRTSPSLFLEINDENVKQLVIDLGSNLADHSPEQAVAFLAKAPEVLARVSTSEWKIRILKFGLLVADRDPEATLAYFTHVSEVVVLAGKEDDSAVFETWFGQGMDALEYSVEAGRAFFGLETRQACSAVEQAMSGVSLRQVARSLKMFARALCGEDVAIEGLPEGGGSVMSASQMSAGPVSGKAQVSADGKTVYLPLVMRRSENREGNRRWYTIMVAHEVGHVEFGTYALSTSTLQRVANEVQARYDKEILRPNKVVHTLGHLFQHYPQPEIIRDLWEIVEDARIDFLLRQEYPGLQEDLTSLTKEAMELRTLSHGMT
;
A
#
# COMPACT_ATOMS: atom_id res chain seq x y z
N MET A 1 32.71 73.74 -21.99
CA MET A 1 33.23 72.40 -21.66
C MET A 1 32.03 71.57 -21.24
N SER A 2 31.48 70.80 -22.18
CA SER A 2 30.37 69.89 -21.89
C SER A 2 30.93 68.76 -21.05
N SER A 3 30.54 68.69 -19.78
CA SER A 3 30.88 67.57 -18.91
C SER A 3 30.18 66.33 -19.48
N PHE A 4 30.93 65.54 -20.25
CA PHE A 4 30.58 64.15 -20.53
C PHE A 4 30.67 63.43 -19.18
N THR A 5 29.59 63.43 -18.41
CA THR A 5 29.37 62.39 -17.42
C THR A 5 29.33 61.09 -18.21
N PRO A 6 30.26 60.14 -17.98
CA PRO A 6 30.18 58.83 -18.63
C PRO A 6 28.78 58.29 -18.34
N LYS A 7 28.05 57.92 -19.40
CA LYS A 7 26.78 57.22 -19.23
C LYS A 7 27.09 56.01 -18.37
N ASP A 8 26.37 55.88 -17.26
CA ASP A 8 26.51 54.73 -16.39
C ASP A 8 26.15 53.48 -17.21
N GLU A 9 27.17 52.69 -17.53
CA GLU A 9 27.07 51.54 -18.43
C GLU A 9 26.00 50.55 -17.93
N PHE A 10 25.91 50.40 -16.60
CA PHE A 10 24.90 49.59 -15.95
C PHE A 10 23.49 50.11 -16.21
N GLN A 11 23.28 51.42 -16.01
CA GLN A 11 21.97 52.04 -16.24
C GLN A 11 21.52 51.94 -17.70
N VAL A 12 22.44 52.07 -18.65
CA VAL A 12 22.14 51.88 -20.09
C VAL A 12 21.72 50.44 -20.37
N LEU A 13 22.41 49.47 -19.79
CA LEU A 13 22.12 48.04 -19.96
C LEU A 13 20.72 47.68 -19.42
N LEU A 14 20.34 48.22 -18.25
CA LEU A 14 19.03 47.97 -17.65
C LEU A 14 17.89 48.52 -18.51
N VAL A 15 17.98 49.77 -18.95
CA VAL A 15 16.92 50.45 -19.72
C VAL A 15 16.73 49.84 -21.11
N ASP A 16 17.75 49.20 -21.68
CA ASP A 16 17.64 48.48 -22.96
C ASP A 16 16.76 47.22 -22.86
N ARG A 17 16.67 46.61 -21.67
CA ARG A 17 16.09 45.27 -21.47
C ARG A 17 14.91 45.20 -20.51
N LEU A 18 14.70 46.23 -19.71
CA LEU A 18 13.64 46.32 -18.70
C LEU A 18 12.75 47.54 -18.96
N ASP A 19 11.51 47.51 -18.43
CA ASP A 19 10.69 48.72 -18.38
C ASP A 19 11.30 49.75 -17.41
N ALA A 20 10.95 51.02 -17.61
CA ALA A 20 11.56 52.13 -16.89
C ALA A 20 11.41 52.05 -15.35
N ALA A 21 10.29 51.50 -14.86
CA ALA A 21 10.06 51.39 -13.43
C ALA A 21 10.94 50.28 -12.82
N THR A 22 10.97 49.10 -13.45
CA THR A 22 11.82 47.98 -13.00
C THR A 22 13.31 48.33 -13.11
N ALA A 23 13.72 49.02 -14.18
CA ALA A 23 15.11 49.46 -14.37
C ALA A 23 15.55 50.45 -13.28
N GLN A 24 14.68 51.41 -12.92
CA GLN A 24 14.99 52.38 -11.87
C GLN A 24 15.07 51.72 -10.48
N ASP A 25 14.11 50.86 -10.16
CA ASP A 25 14.11 50.14 -8.87
C ASP A 25 15.36 49.27 -8.71
N LEU A 26 15.72 48.52 -9.75
CA LEU A 26 16.93 47.69 -9.73
C LEU A 26 18.22 48.52 -9.62
N ASP A 27 18.28 49.67 -10.30
CA ASP A 27 19.41 50.61 -10.19
C ASP A 27 19.55 51.22 -8.79
N GLU A 28 18.43 51.45 -8.10
CA GLU A 28 18.40 51.92 -6.71
C GLU A 28 18.85 50.83 -5.73
N GLN A 29 18.37 49.60 -5.88
CA GLN A 29 18.73 48.46 -5.02
C GLN A 29 20.20 48.04 -5.18
N LEU A 30 20.75 48.12 -6.40
CA LEU A 30 22.15 47.82 -6.72
C LEU A 30 23.04 49.07 -6.77
N ARG A 31 22.68 50.13 -6.02
CA ARG A 31 23.50 51.35 -5.96
C ARG A 31 24.81 51.14 -5.20
N GLU A 32 24.81 50.19 -4.27
CA GLU A 32 25.97 49.88 -3.44
C GLU A 32 27.14 49.36 -4.28
N PRO A 33 28.34 49.97 -4.22
CA PRO A 33 29.46 49.63 -5.10
C PRO A 33 29.91 48.16 -5.00
N HIS A 34 29.77 47.56 -3.82
CA HIS A 34 30.18 46.17 -3.56
C HIS A 34 29.27 45.13 -4.24
N LEU A 35 28.07 45.51 -4.67
CA LEU A 35 27.17 44.67 -5.47
C LEU A 35 27.16 45.10 -6.94
N ARG A 36 27.14 46.41 -7.21
CA ARG A 36 27.06 46.96 -8.56
C ARG A 36 28.20 46.52 -9.46
N ALA A 37 29.44 46.65 -8.97
CA ALA A 37 30.62 46.38 -9.78
C ALA A 37 30.75 44.89 -10.14
N PRO A 38 30.63 43.93 -9.20
CA PRO A 38 30.62 42.51 -9.54
C PRO A 38 29.48 42.12 -10.48
N VAL A 39 28.25 42.60 -10.24
CA VAL A 39 27.11 42.27 -11.10
C VAL A 39 27.33 42.78 -12.53
N LEU A 40 27.84 44.00 -12.71
CA LEU A 40 28.15 44.53 -14.05
C LEU A 40 29.26 43.72 -14.73
N GLU A 41 30.29 43.30 -13.99
CA GLU A 41 31.38 42.47 -14.50
C GLU A 41 30.86 41.12 -15.02
N LEU A 42 30.05 40.42 -14.24
CA LEU A 42 29.44 39.13 -14.62
C LEU A 42 28.47 39.27 -15.80
N LEU A 43 27.68 40.34 -15.84
CA LEU A 43 26.82 40.62 -17.00
C LEU A 43 27.64 40.90 -18.26
N ASN A 44 28.81 41.52 -18.15
CA ASN A 44 29.71 41.71 -19.27
C ASN A 44 30.37 40.41 -19.71
N GLU A 45 30.72 39.51 -18.80
CA GLU A 45 31.18 38.16 -19.15
C GLU A 45 30.12 37.38 -19.93
N LEU A 46 28.85 37.43 -19.49
CA LEU A 46 27.74 36.83 -20.24
C LEU A 46 27.57 37.41 -21.65
N LYS A 47 27.93 38.68 -21.86
CA LYS A 47 27.90 39.33 -23.17
C LYS A 47 28.94 38.74 -24.12
N GLU A 48 30.14 38.46 -23.61
CA GLU A 48 31.22 37.82 -24.36
C GLU A 48 30.82 36.42 -24.81
N ILE A 49 30.01 35.70 -24.01
CA ILE A 49 29.40 34.43 -24.39
C ILE A 49 28.28 34.65 -25.43
N SER A 50 27.28 35.47 -25.08
CA SER A 50 26.16 35.80 -25.96
C SER A 50 25.38 37.02 -25.49
N SER A 51 25.27 38.04 -26.34
CA SER A 51 24.40 39.20 -26.11
C SER A 51 22.92 38.84 -25.89
N LYS A 52 22.46 37.69 -26.40
CA LYS A 52 21.11 37.19 -26.16
C LYS A 52 20.96 36.68 -24.72
N ILE A 53 21.94 35.94 -24.22
CA ILE A 53 21.96 35.41 -22.86
C ILE A 53 22.10 36.55 -21.86
N GLN A 54 23.01 37.50 -22.11
CA GLN A 54 23.10 38.73 -21.31
C GLN A 54 21.75 39.44 -21.21
N GLY A 55 21.07 39.63 -22.34
CA GLY A 55 19.75 40.28 -22.35
C GLY A 55 18.71 39.54 -21.53
N GLU A 56 18.71 38.20 -21.56
CA GLU A 56 17.83 37.37 -20.73
C GLU A 56 18.22 37.45 -19.25
N ALA A 57 19.51 37.44 -18.92
CA ALA A 57 20.00 37.57 -17.55
C ALA A 57 19.62 38.93 -16.93
N VAL A 58 19.73 40.02 -17.69
CA VAL A 58 19.30 41.36 -17.24
C VAL A 58 17.78 41.39 -17.01
N TRP A 59 17.00 40.78 -17.90
CA TRP A 59 15.56 40.66 -17.71
C TRP A 59 15.22 39.86 -16.45
N ALA A 60 15.87 38.71 -16.28
CA ALA A 60 15.69 37.81 -15.14
C ALA A 60 16.13 38.44 -13.82
N LEU A 61 17.17 39.29 -13.83
CA LEU A 61 17.61 40.04 -12.65
C LEU A 61 16.52 40.97 -12.10
N GLY A 62 15.69 41.54 -12.99
CA GLY A 62 14.49 42.28 -12.59
C GLY A 62 13.43 41.41 -11.91
N GLU A 63 13.29 40.13 -12.30
CA GLU A 63 12.40 39.17 -11.63
C GLU A 63 12.98 38.70 -10.28
N VAL A 64 14.29 38.46 -10.22
CA VAL A 64 15.03 38.14 -8.97
C VAL A 64 14.83 39.27 -7.94
N ASN A 65 14.90 40.53 -8.37
CA ASN A 65 14.61 41.68 -7.51
C ASN A 65 13.16 41.72 -7.01
N ARG A 66 12.18 41.52 -7.90
CA ARG A 66 10.76 41.49 -7.49
C ARG A 66 10.44 40.40 -6.46
N ARG A 67 11.25 39.34 -6.41
CA ARG A 67 11.14 38.24 -5.43
C ARG A 67 11.96 38.45 -4.15
N GLY A 68 12.71 39.54 -4.06
CA GLY A 68 13.54 39.87 -2.89
C GLY A 68 14.80 39.01 -2.78
N CYS A 69 15.31 38.49 -3.90
CA CYS A 69 16.45 37.57 -3.94
C CYS A 69 17.75 38.21 -4.47
N LEU A 70 17.83 39.56 -4.51
CA LEU A 70 19.02 40.27 -5.02
C LEU A 70 20.29 40.05 -4.21
N ASP A 71 20.16 39.68 -2.93
CA ASP A 71 21.28 39.31 -2.09
C ASP A 71 22.08 38.12 -2.65
N SER A 72 21.41 37.23 -3.39
CA SER A 72 22.02 36.08 -4.07
C SER A 72 22.42 36.36 -5.53
N ALA A 73 22.39 37.62 -5.99
CA ALA A 73 22.57 37.93 -7.42
C ALA A 73 23.93 37.52 -7.98
N ILE A 74 25.01 37.64 -7.18
CA ILE A 74 26.37 37.25 -7.58
C ILE A 74 26.48 35.73 -7.81
N PRO A 75 26.26 34.87 -6.80
CA PRO A 75 26.35 33.41 -7.01
C PRO A 75 25.34 32.91 -8.04
N TRP A 76 24.18 33.57 -8.16
CA TRP A 76 23.19 33.25 -9.20
C TRP A 76 23.69 33.55 -10.62
N LEU A 77 24.38 34.68 -10.84
CA LEU A 77 24.98 35.04 -12.12
C LEU A 77 26.17 34.15 -12.46
N ASP A 78 27.04 33.87 -11.49
CA ASP A 78 28.19 32.96 -11.64
C ASP A 78 27.74 31.58 -12.13
N LEU A 79 26.73 31.00 -11.48
CA LEU A 79 26.14 29.73 -11.90
C LEU A 79 25.56 29.79 -13.33
N GLY A 80 24.91 30.90 -13.67
CA GLY A 80 24.37 31.11 -15.00
C GLY A 80 25.45 31.23 -16.08
N ILE A 81 26.61 31.81 -15.76
CA ILE A 81 27.79 31.86 -16.63
C ILE A 81 28.30 30.44 -16.89
N THR A 82 28.52 29.63 -15.85
CA THR A 82 28.97 28.23 -16.01
C THR A 82 28.02 27.44 -16.92
N PHE A 83 26.71 27.56 -16.73
CA PHE A 83 25.73 26.93 -17.62
C PHE A 83 25.76 27.47 -19.06
N ALA A 84 25.94 28.78 -19.23
CA ALA A 84 26.02 29.39 -20.56
C ALA A 84 27.30 29.00 -21.32
N GLN A 85 28.42 28.86 -20.61
CA GLN A 85 29.70 28.38 -21.16
C GLN A 85 29.61 26.92 -21.61
N ALA A 86 28.93 26.07 -20.83
CA ALA A 86 28.66 24.69 -21.21
C ALA A 86 27.74 24.58 -22.44
N SER A 87 26.63 25.32 -22.43
CA SER A 87 25.71 25.40 -23.56
C SER A 87 24.84 26.63 -23.48
N GLY A 88 24.86 27.47 -24.52
CA GLY A 88 24.02 28.67 -24.55
C GLY A 88 22.52 28.39 -24.43
N ALA A 89 22.06 27.20 -24.81
CA ALA A 89 20.67 26.78 -24.60
C ALA A 89 20.37 26.50 -23.12
N LEU A 90 21.32 25.92 -22.38
CA LEU A 90 21.21 25.66 -20.95
C LEU A 90 21.21 26.98 -20.16
N GLY A 91 22.14 27.89 -20.47
CA GLY A 91 22.15 29.24 -19.88
C GLY A 91 20.84 30.01 -20.10
N LEU A 92 20.26 29.95 -21.31
CA LEU A 92 18.95 30.57 -21.57
C LEU A 92 17.81 29.95 -20.76
N ARG A 93 17.80 28.62 -20.59
CA ARG A 93 16.77 27.95 -19.75
C ARG A 93 16.94 28.34 -18.28
N TYR A 94 18.18 28.33 -17.79
CA TYR A 94 18.51 28.76 -16.44
C TYR A 94 18.01 30.16 -16.15
N PHE A 95 18.37 31.18 -16.93
CA PHE A 95 17.93 32.55 -16.65
C PHE A 95 16.40 32.74 -16.74
N LYS A 96 15.71 31.92 -17.54
CA LYS A 96 14.24 31.95 -17.63
C LYS A 96 13.53 31.32 -16.43
N GLU A 97 14.04 30.20 -15.93
CA GLU A 97 13.36 29.39 -14.91
C GLU A 97 13.86 29.70 -13.50
N SER A 98 15.14 30.05 -13.35
CA SER A 98 15.81 30.24 -12.05
C SER A 98 15.24 31.34 -11.16
N PRO A 99 14.68 32.48 -11.64
CA PRO A 99 14.11 33.47 -10.72
C PRO A 99 12.94 32.90 -9.91
N MET A 100 12.12 32.03 -10.53
CA MET A 100 11.02 31.37 -9.85
C MET A 100 11.53 30.34 -8.82
N ILE A 101 12.52 29.53 -9.21
CA ILE A 101 13.15 28.52 -8.33
C ILE A 101 13.79 29.21 -7.12
N LEU A 102 14.57 30.28 -7.35
CA LEU A 102 15.25 31.04 -6.31
C LEU A 102 14.27 31.68 -5.32
N GLY A 103 13.10 32.12 -5.79
CA GLY A 103 12.04 32.65 -4.93
C GLY A 103 11.40 31.62 -4.01
N PHE A 104 11.51 30.32 -4.31
CA PHE A 104 11.06 29.23 -3.43
C PHE A 104 12.16 28.74 -2.48
N LEU A 105 13.42 29.09 -2.73
CA LEU A 105 14.51 28.82 -1.80
C LEU A 105 14.47 29.89 -0.71
N GLU A 106 14.01 29.55 0.49
CA GLU A 106 13.91 30.52 1.58
C GLU A 106 15.28 31.07 1.96
N LYS A 107 15.33 32.32 2.44
CA LYS A 107 16.59 32.95 2.86
C LYS A 107 17.27 32.20 4.02
N GLU A 108 16.47 31.54 4.84
CA GLU A 108 16.90 30.74 5.99
C GLU A 108 17.47 29.36 5.57
N SER A 109 17.28 28.95 4.31
CA SER A 109 17.77 27.69 3.74
C SER A 109 19.20 27.76 3.18
N ASN A 110 19.97 28.82 3.47
CA ASN A 110 21.30 29.10 2.91
C ASN A 110 21.34 29.10 1.37
N ARG A 111 20.51 29.94 0.73
CA ARG A 111 20.45 30.10 -0.75
C ARG A 111 21.81 30.13 -1.45
N ASP A 112 22.74 30.95 -0.95
CA ASP A 112 24.05 31.11 -1.57
C ASP A 112 24.92 29.85 -1.43
N GLU A 113 24.79 29.12 -0.31
CA GLU A 113 25.48 27.84 -0.11
C GLU A 113 24.96 26.78 -1.09
N LEU A 114 23.64 26.70 -1.27
CA LEU A 114 23.03 25.79 -2.24
C LEU A 114 23.44 26.13 -3.67
N LEU A 115 23.42 27.42 -4.05
CA LEU A 115 23.90 27.86 -5.37
C LEU A 115 25.38 27.53 -5.57
N GLY A 116 26.22 27.70 -4.55
CA GLY A 116 27.62 27.32 -4.57
C GLY A 116 27.79 25.81 -4.77
N GLN A 117 27.01 24.98 -4.09
CA GLN A 117 27.02 23.53 -4.30
C GLN A 117 26.62 23.18 -5.74
N VAL A 118 25.56 23.77 -6.30
CA VAL A 118 25.18 23.53 -7.71
C VAL A 118 26.29 23.97 -8.66
N LEU A 119 26.95 25.10 -8.39
CA LEU A 119 28.08 25.59 -9.18
C LEU A 119 29.23 24.58 -9.17
N GLU A 120 29.62 24.06 -8.00
CA GLU A 120 30.65 23.01 -7.88
C GLU A 120 30.29 21.76 -8.68
N LEU A 121 29.01 21.36 -8.69
CA LEU A 121 28.56 20.24 -9.52
C LEU A 121 28.65 20.57 -11.01
N ALA A 122 28.26 21.79 -11.41
CA ALA A 122 28.26 22.21 -12.81
C ALA A 122 29.67 22.35 -13.38
N ASP A 123 30.63 22.80 -12.57
CA ASP A 123 32.07 22.90 -12.89
C ASP A 123 32.80 21.54 -12.84
N GLY A 124 32.07 20.45 -12.58
CA GLY A 124 32.61 19.10 -12.61
C GLY A 124 33.33 18.76 -13.92
N SER A 125 34.29 17.86 -13.86
CA SER A 125 35.16 17.49 -15.00
C SER A 125 34.45 16.82 -16.18
N GLN A 126 33.16 16.50 -16.03
CA GLN A 126 32.40 15.73 -17.01
C GLN A 126 31.55 16.64 -17.89
N GLU A 127 31.48 16.30 -19.18
CA GLU A 127 30.71 17.07 -20.17
C GLU A 127 29.21 17.15 -19.82
N ALA A 128 28.66 16.13 -19.14
CA ALA A 128 27.26 16.10 -18.74
C ALA A 128 26.99 16.73 -17.35
N ALA A 129 28.02 17.14 -16.61
CA ALA A 129 27.88 17.69 -15.26
C ALA A 129 26.99 18.95 -15.21
N PRO A 130 27.11 19.92 -16.15
CA PRO A 130 26.21 21.09 -16.20
C PRO A 130 24.74 20.71 -16.36
N GLN A 131 24.44 19.69 -17.18
CA GLN A 131 23.06 19.25 -17.38
C GLN A 131 22.49 18.59 -16.11
N CYS A 132 23.29 17.81 -15.41
CA CYS A 132 22.88 17.15 -14.18
C CYS A 132 22.71 18.16 -13.03
N ALA A 133 23.63 19.12 -12.90
CA ALA A 133 23.55 20.21 -11.93
C ALA A 133 22.31 21.09 -12.16
N TYR A 134 21.94 21.36 -13.42
CA TYR A 134 20.70 22.08 -13.71
C TYR A 134 19.44 21.30 -13.27
N GLU A 135 19.44 19.99 -13.46
CA GLU A 135 18.32 19.14 -13.06
C GLU A 135 18.22 19.04 -11.53
N TRP A 136 19.35 18.96 -10.85
CA TRP A 136 19.44 19.09 -9.39
C TRP A 136 18.90 20.44 -8.89
N PHE A 137 19.31 21.55 -9.50
CA PHE A 137 18.84 22.89 -9.14
C PHE A 137 17.31 23.03 -9.19
N LYS A 138 16.66 22.42 -10.17
CA LYS A 138 15.19 22.47 -10.31
C LYS A 138 14.45 21.79 -9.18
N VAL A 139 15.02 20.74 -8.58
CA VAL A 139 14.36 19.94 -7.54
C VAL A 139 14.68 20.44 -6.12
N LEU A 140 15.71 21.28 -5.95
CA LEU A 140 16.11 21.83 -4.65
C LEU A 140 14.96 22.43 -3.84
N PRO A 141 14.04 23.26 -4.40
CA PRO A 141 12.97 23.83 -3.58
C PRO A 141 12.05 22.80 -2.93
N GLN A 142 11.84 21.64 -3.57
CA GLN A 142 11.03 20.56 -3.01
C GLN A 142 11.80 19.84 -1.90
N LEU A 143 13.11 19.62 -2.08
CA LEU A 143 13.97 18.95 -1.11
C LEU A 143 14.19 19.78 0.16
N CYS A 144 14.40 21.09 0.04
CA CYS A 144 14.60 21.98 1.18
C CYS A 144 13.40 22.00 2.16
N GLY A 145 12.20 21.65 1.69
CA GLY A 145 11.01 21.54 2.53
C GLY A 145 10.88 20.19 3.26
N GLU A 146 11.67 19.17 2.87
CA GLU A 146 11.49 17.80 3.35
C GLU A 146 12.72 17.24 4.10
N ILE A 147 13.95 17.67 3.78
CA ILE A 147 15.20 17.11 4.35
C ILE A 147 16.22 18.19 4.76
N ALA A 148 17.21 17.82 5.58
CA ALA A 148 18.24 18.74 6.05
C ALA A 148 19.28 19.09 4.96
N VAL A 149 19.87 20.28 5.01
CA VAL A 149 20.87 20.74 4.01
C VAL A 149 22.09 19.79 3.89
N SER A 150 22.54 19.21 5.00
CA SER A 150 23.63 18.22 4.97
C SER A 150 23.26 16.93 4.23
N GLU A 151 21.98 16.54 4.25
CA GLU A 151 21.49 15.39 3.51
C GLU A 151 21.35 15.70 2.02
N ILE A 152 20.92 16.92 1.68
CA ILE A 152 20.86 17.43 0.30
C ILE A 152 22.23 17.25 -0.37
N GLN A 153 23.32 17.63 0.29
CA GLN A 153 24.67 17.49 -0.26
C GLN A 153 25.04 16.02 -0.54
N GLU A 154 24.67 15.10 0.34
CA GLU A 154 24.98 13.67 0.15
C GLU A 154 24.13 13.07 -0.99
N TRP A 155 22.86 13.45 -1.11
CA TRP A 155 22.01 13.08 -2.26
C TRP A 155 22.58 13.61 -3.59
N ALA A 156 23.09 14.85 -3.59
CA ALA A 156 23.78 15.43 -4.75
C ALA A 156 24.99 14.59 -5.16
N ARG A 157 25.81 14.19 -4.18
CA ARG A 157 27.00 13.35 -4.38
C ARG A 157 26.63 12.00 -5.01
N LEU A 158 25.58 11.33 -4.53
CA LEU A 158 25.10 10.05 -5.08
C LEU A 158 24.62 10.18 -6.53
N GLY A 159 23.87 11.24 -6.85
CA GLY A 159 23.39 11.47 -8.22
C GLY A 159 24.53 11.77 -9.19
N MET A 160 25.58 12.46 -8.74
CA MET A 160 26.79 12.67 -9.54
C MET A 160 27.58 11.38 -9.75
N GLU A 161 27.77 10.55 -8.71
CA GLU A 161 28.38 9.21 -8.84
C GLU A 161 27.65 8.38 -9.92
N LEU A 162 26.32 8.47 -9.97
CA LEU A 162 25.50 7.84 -11.01
C LEU A 162 25.71 8.47 -12.38
N ALA A 163 25.77 9.80 -12.47
CA ALA A 163 26.01 10.53 -13.71
C ALA A 163 27.39 10.19 -14.32
N GLU A 164 28.41 9.95 -13.48
CA GLU A 164 29.74 9.52 -13.92
C GLU A 164 29.69 8.22 -14.72
N TRP A 165 28.79 7.33 -14.31
CA TRP A 165 28.61 6.07 -15.00
C TRP A 165 27.70 6.21 -16.22
N ASN A 166 26.58 6.92 -16.08
CA ASN A 166 25.72 7.29 -17.18
C ASN A 166 24.87 8.53 -16.88
N TYR A 167 25.01 9.58 -17.70
CA TYR A 167 24.28 10.84 -17.48
C TYR A 167 22.75 10.69 -17.48
N VAL A 168 22.18 9.73 -18.22
CA VAL A 168 20.73 9.53 -18.27
C VAL A 168 20.23 9.04 -16.91
N LEU A 169 21.00 8.17 -16.25
CA LEU A 169 20.67 7.68 -14.91
C LEU A 169 20.81 8.76 -13.86
N GLY A 170 21.91 9.53 -13.87
CA GLY A 170 22.10 10.64 -12.94
C GLY A 170 21.01 11.71 -13.08
N ASN A 171 20.63 12.07 -14.31
CA ASN A 171 19.56 13.01 -14.58
C ASN A 171 18.20 12.49 -14.09
N GLU A 172 17.86 11.22 -14.39
CA GLU A 172 16.63 10.62 -13.90
C GLU A 172 16.58 10.56 -12.37
N PHE A 173 17.69 10.17 -11.74
CA PHE A 173 17.82 10.15 -10.29
C PHE A 173 17.57 11.52 -9.67
N PHE A 174 18.16 12.59 -10.23
CA PHE A 174 17.92 13.94 -9.74
C PHE A 174 16.45 14.37 -9.90
N ARG A 175 15.83 14.06 -11.03
CA ARG A 175 14.42 14.40 -11.26
C ARG A 175 13.49 13.73 -10.23
N GLU A 176 13.74 12.46 -9.92
CA GLU A 176 12.91 11.69 -8.99
C GLU A 176 13.39 11.82 -7.52
N CYS A 177 14.48 12.56 -7.27
CA CYS A 177 15.11 12.66 -5.95
C CYS A 177 14.17 13.11 -4.83
N PRO A 178 13.25 14.09 -5.01
CA PRO A 178 12.27 14.44 -3.97
C PRO A 178 11.44 13.24 -3.52
N SER A 179 10.93 12.45 -4.47
CA SER A 179 10.17 11.23 -4.17
C SER A 179 11.04 10.17 -3.49
N ILE A 180 12.29 10.00 -3.97
CA ILE A 180 13.24 9.02 -3.44
C ILE A 180 13.64 9.37 -2.00
N ALA A 181 14.06 10.60 -1.74
CA ALA A 181 14.52 11.06 -0.43
C ALA A 181 13.43 10.95 0.65
N LYS A 182 12.17 11.14 0.26
CA LYS A 182 11.01 10.93 1.13
C LYS A 182 10.75 9.46 1.45
N ALA A 183 11.02 8.57 0.50
CA ALA A 183 10.68 7.16 0.58
C ALA A 183 11.81 6.29 1.17
N VAL A 184 13.07 6.61 0.87
CA VAL A 184 14.24 5.79 1.15
C VAL A 184 15.19 6.55 2.08
N PRO A 185 15.54 6.01 3.26
CA PRO A 185 16.52 6.63 4.15
C PRO A 185 17.88 6.81 3.46
N LEU A 186 18.56 7.92 3.76
CA LEU A 186 19.86 8.25 3.16
C LEU A 186 20.91 7.13 3.36
N GLU A 187 20.90 6.48 4.53
CA GLU A 187 21.81 5.37 4.84
C GLU A 187 21.61 4.16 3.90
N SER A 188 20.36 3.94 3.45
CA SER A 188 19.96 2.87 2.53
C SER A 188 20.11 3.24 1.06
N ALA A 189 20.31 4.52 0.73
CA ALA A 189 20.26 5.06 -0.63
C ALA A 189 21.28 4.37 -1.56
N LYS A 190 22.52 4.16 -1.11
CA LYS A 190 23.55 3.47 -1.89
C LYS A 190 23.15 2.03 -2.24
N SER A 191 22.62 1.30 -1.27
CA SER A 191 22.16 -0.08 -1.48
C SER A 191 20.94 -0.13 -2.41
N TRP A 192 20.03 0.83 -2.28
CA TRP A 192 18.86 0.96 -3.15
C TRP A 192 19.26 1.29 -4.60
N ILE A 193 20.22 2.20 -4.78
CA ILE A 193 20.81 2.49 -6.10
C ILE A 193 21.44 1.21 -6.65
N GLY A 194 22.25 0.52 -5.86
CA GLY A 194 22.89 -0.75 -6.24
C GLY A 194 21.88 -1.81 -6.70
N PHE A 195 20.74 -1.92 -6.02
CA PHE A 195 19.62 -2.77 -6.46
C PHE A 195 19.11 -2.33 -7.84
N GLY A 196 18.77 -1.05 -8.02
CA GLY A 196 18.29 -0.53 -9.32
C GLY A 196 19.26 -0.78 -10.47
N MET A 197 20.58 -0.68 -10.23
CA MET A 197 21.61 -0.92 -11.23
C MET A 197 21.70 -2.38 -11.69
N LYS A 198 21.36 -3.34 -10.82
CA LYS A 198 21.31 -4.77 -11.17
C LYS A 198 20.13 -5.12 -12.09
N LEU A 199 19.15 -4.24 -12.22
CA LEU A 199 18.02 -4.40 -13.13
C LEU A 199 18.34 -4.05 -14.59
N MET A 200 19.56 -3.59 -14.86
CA MET A 200 20.04 -3.34 -16.20
C MET A 200 20.22 -4.66 -16.98
N VAL A 201 19.71 -4.69 -18.20
CA VAL A 201 19.84 -5.85 -19.11
C VAL A 201 20.68 -5.46 -20.33
N GLN A 202 21.24 -6.42 -21.06
CA GLN A 202 21.86 -6.16 -22.34
C GLN A 202 20.82 -6.16 -23.47
N ASN A 203 20.81 -5.13 -24.31
CA ASN A 203 19.99 -5.10 -25.50
C ASN A 203 20.52 -6.04 -26.59
N SER A 204 19.77 -6.18 -27.69
CA SER A 204 20.13 -7.04 -28.83
C SER A 204 21.46 -6.68 -29.52
N LEU A 205 22.04 -5.51 -29.21
CA LEU A 205 23.33 -5.04 -29.72
C LEU A 205 24.46 -5.23 -28.70
N GLY A 206 24.20 -5.90 -27.56
CA GLY A 206 25.17 -6.13 -26.49
C GLY A 206 25.50 -4.88 -25.66
N LYS A 207 24.73 -3.80 -25.82
CA LYS A 207 24.88 -2.57 -25.03
C LYS A 207 23.95 -2.60 -23.80
N PRO A 208 24.33 -1.94 -22.70
CA PRO A 208 23.47 -1.81 -21.54
C PRO A 208 22.16 -1.09 -21.88
N ASP A 209 21.04 -1.64 -21.39
CA ASP A 209 19.71 -1.08 -21.44
C ASP A 209 19.26 -0.66 -20.03
N TYR A 210 19.02 0.63 -19.86
CA TYR A 210 18.74 1.27 -18.58
C TYR A 210 17.24 1.36 -18.26
N ILE A 211 16.36 0.89 -19.15
CA ILE A 211 14.91 1.03 -18.97
C ILE A 211 14.45 0.49 -17.62
N GLY A 212 14.92 -0.71 -17.22
CA GLY A 212 14.56 -1.31 -15.92
C GLY A 212 14.99 -0.47 -14.72
N THR A 213 16.22 0.07 -14.74
CA THR A 213 16.73 0.96 -13.69
C THR A 213 15.95 2.29 -13.63
N LEU A 214 15.65 2.89 -14.79
CA LEU A 214 14.89 4.13 -14.88
C LEU A 214 13.46 3.94 -14.35
N GLU A 215 12.80 2.83 -14.70
CA GLU A 215 11.47 2.51 -14.19
C GLU A 215 11.50 2.24 -12.67
N PHE A 216 12.53 1.57 -12.17
CA PHE A 216 12.73 1.37 -10.75
C PHE A 216 12.87 2.69 -9.98
N PHE A 217 13.62 3.67 -10.49
CA PHE A 217 13.73 4.99 -9.85
C PHE A 217 12.40 5.74 -9.79
N ARG A 218 11.55 5.59 -10.81
CA ARG A 218 10.23 6.25 -10.88
C ARG A 218 9.16 5.60 -10.00
N THR A 219 9.17 4.26 -9.90
CA THR A 219 8.05 3.50 -9.33
C THR A 219 8.32 3.00 -7.91
N SER A 220 9.57 2.64 -7.59
CA SER A 220 9.87 2.07 -6.28
C SER A 220 9.67 3.04 -5.11
N PRO A 221 9.86 4.38 -5.22
CA PRO A 221 9.57 5.28 -4.10
C PRO A 221 8.13 5.14 -3.58
N SER A 222 7.13 5.01 -4.46
CA SER A 222 5.74 4.80 -4.02
C SER A 222 5.54 3.49 -3.26
N LEU A 223 6.25 2.42 -3.64
CA LEU A 223 6.18 1.13 -2.95
C LEU A 223 6.86 1.20 -1.57
N PHE A 224 7.98 1.91 -1.46
CA PHE A 224 8.68 2.10 -0.18
C PHE A 224 7.93 3.03 0.78
N LEU A 225 7.08 3.94 0.28
CA LEU A 225 6.20 4.76 1.12
C LEU A 225 5.10 3.94 1.81
N GLU A 226 4.70 2.79 1.27
CA GLU A 226 3.74 1.88 1.90
C GLU A 226 4.37 1.06 3.06
N ILE A 227 5.69 1.11 3.21
CA ILE A 227 6.44 0.41 4.26
C ILE A 227 6.87 1.42 5.32
N ASN A 228 6.36 1.30 6.55
CA ASN A 228 6.60 2.31 7.60
C ASN A 228 7.95 2.16 8.33
N ASP A 229 8.52 0.96 8.38
CA ASP A 229 9.68 0.64 9.23
C ASP A 229 10.98 0.66 8.41
N GLU A 230 11.95 1.49 8.81
CA GLU A 230 13.23 1.69 8.10
C GLU A 230 14.07 0.41 8.00
N ASN A 231 14.09 -0.42 9.06
CA ASN A 231 14.82 -1.69 9.03
C ASN A 231 14.19 -2.67 8.05
N VAL A 232 12.85 -2.64 7.94
CA VAL A 232 12.12 -3.43 6.96
C VAL A 232 12.41 -2.93 5.54
N LYS A 233 12.49 -1.61 5.31
CA LYS A 233 12.91 -1.05 4.01
C LYS A 233 14.29 -1.55 3.59
N GLN A 234 15.27 -1.49 4.50
CA GLN A 234 16.63 -1.97 4.23
C GLN A 234 16.63 -3.45 3.83
N LEU A 235 15.90 -4.30 4.57
CA LEU A 235 15.83 -5.73 4.25
C LEU A 235 15.11 -6.02 2.93
N VAL A 236 14.11 -5.22 2.54
CA VAL A 236 13.48 -5.30 1.22
C VAL A 236 14.48 -4.93 0.12
N ILE A 237 15.31 -3.90 0.34
CA ILE A 237 16.40 -3.54 -0.58
C ILE A 237 17.41 -4.68 -0.71
N ASP A 238 17.85 -5.26 0.41
CA ASP A 238 18.84 -6.33 0.42
C ASP A 238 18.33 -7.59 -0.29
N LEU A 239 17.09 -8.00 0.00
CA LEU A 239 16.45 -9.16 -0.64
C LEU A 239 16.21 -8.92 -2.13
N GLY A 240 15.70 -7.74 -2.51
CA GLY A 240 15.52 -7.38 -3.91
C GLY A 240 16.85 -7.35 -4.67
N SER A 241 17.90 -6.79 -4.05
CA SER A 241 19.25 -6.74 -4.61
C SER A 241 19.87 -8.11 -4.80
N ASN A 242 19.68 -9.04 -3.85
CA ASN A 242 20.14 -10.44 -3.96
C ASN A 242 19.38 -11.17 -5.09
N LEU A 243 18.05 -11.02 -5.17
CA LEU A 243 17.26 -11.58 -6.27
C LEU A 243 17.72 -11.05 -7.63
N ALA A 244 18.05 -9.75 -7.72
CA ALA A 244 18.47 -9.13 -8.96
C ALA A 244 19.83 -9.63 -9.48
N ASP A 245 20.70 -10.17 -8.61
CA ASP A 245 21.96 -10.81 -9.05
C ASP A 245 21.72 -12.06 -9.90
N HIS A 246 20.55 -12.69 -9.76
CA HIS A 246 20.22 -13.95 -10.41
C HIS A 246 19.07 -13.83 -11.41
N SER A 247 18.03 -13.07 -11.07
CA SER A 247 16.90 -12.76 -11.96
C SER A 247 16.32 -11.37 -11.65
N PRO A 248 16.60 -10.38 -12.52
CA PRO A 248 15.97 -9.06 -12.45
C PRO A 248 14.44 -9.12 -12.49
N GLU A 249 13.85 -10.05 -13.26
CA GLU A 249 12.39 -10.16 -13.34
C GLU A 249 11.78 -10.54 -11.99
N GLN A 250 12.38 -11.50 -11.28
CA GLN A 250 11.87 -11.93 -9.98
C GLN A 250 12.09 -10.88 -8.90
N ALA A 251 13.17 -10.09 -8.99
CA ALA A 251 13.39 -8.97 -8.09
C ALA A 251 12.32 -7.89 -8.23
N VAL A 252 11.92 -7.54 -9.46
CA VAL A 252 10.82 -6.59 -9.73
C VAL A 252 9.48 -7.16 -9.26
N ALA A 253 9.21 -8.44 -9.55
CA ALA A 253 7.98 -9.10 -9.10
C ALA A 253 7.87 -9.18 -7.56
N PHE A 254 9.00 -9.42 -6.87
CA PHE A 254 9.08 -9.36 -5.42
C PHE A 254 8.77 -7.95 -4.91
N LEU A 255 9.44 -6.93 -5.44
CA LEU A 255 9.27 -5.54 -5.00
C LEU A 255 7.83 -5.07 -5.14
N ALA A 256 7.15 -5.43 -6.24
CA ALA A 256 5.75 -5.10 -6.46
C ALA A 256 4.79 -5.75 -5.45
N LYS A 257 5.14 -6.93 -4.91
CA LYS A 257 4.32 -7.65 -3.90
C LYS A 257 4.69 -7.32 -2.46
N ALA A 258 5.90 -6.82 -2.21
CA ALA A 258 6.43 -6.55 -0.87
C ALA A 258 5.48 -5.75 0.02
N PRO A 259 4.91 -4.61 -0.43
CA PRO A 259 4.00 -3.82 0.41
C PRO A 259 2.75 -4.59 0.84
N GLU A 260 2.09 -5.29 -0.09
CA GLU A 260 0.87 -6.04 0.17
C GLU A 260 1.09 -7.16 1.20
N VAL A 261 2.14 -7.95 1.02
CA VAL A 261 2.48 -9.06 1.91
C VAL A 261 2.85 -8.55 3.30
N LEU A 262 3.67 -7.49 3.38
CA LEU A 262 4.11 -6.90 4.64
C LEU A 262 2.98 -6.18 5.39
N ALA A 263 1.97 -5.66 4.68
CA ALA A 263 0.80 -5.04 5.29
C ALA A 263 -0.09 -6.06 6.03
N ARG A 264 -0.11 -7.33 5.59
CA ARG A 264 -0.88 -8.40 6.23
C ARG A 264 -0.25 -8.93 7.52
N VAL A 265 1.02 -8.62 7.78
CA VAL A 265 1.78 -9.10 8.94
C VAL A 265 1.69 -8.10 10.09
N SER A 266 1.36 -8.61 11.28
CA SER A 266 0.97 -7.80 12.44
C SER A 266 2.11 -7.06 13.15
N THR A 267 3.33 -7.62 13.23
CA THR A 267 4.44 -7.00 13.97
C THR A 267 5.67 -6.76 13.09
N SER A 268 6.45 -5.72 13.40
CA SER A 268 7.73 -5.44 12.72
C SER A 268 8.73 -6.59 12.87
N GLU A 269 8.74 -7.28 14.01
CA GLU A 269 9.61 -8.44 14.24
C GLU A 269 9.31 -9.56 13.24
N TRP A 270 8.04 -9.86 13.00
CA TRP A 270 7.65 -10.85 12.00
C TRP A 270 8.00 -10.40 10.57
N LYS A 271 7.83 -9.12 10.25
CA LYS A 271 8.24 -8.56 8.93
C LYS A 271 9.73 -8.75 8.70
N ILE A 272 10.56 -8.41 9.69
CA ILE A 272 12.01 -8.61 9.65
C ILE A 272 12.33 -10.11 9.49
N ARG A 273 11.63 -10.97 10.24
CA ARG A 273 11.85 -12.41 10.21
C ARG A 273 11.56 -12.99 8.83
N ILE A 274 10.39 -12.75 8.25
CA ILE A 274 10.05 -13.31 6.94
C ILE A 274 11.02 -12.83 5.84
N LEU A 275 11.54 -11.60 5.92
CA LEU A 275 12.52 -11.09 4.97
C LEU A 275 13.88 -11.79 5.15
N LYS A 276 14.35 -11.98 6.39
CA LYS A 276 15.58 -12.73 6.67
C LYS A 276 15.51 -14.19 6.21
N PHE A 277 14.37 -14.84 6.41
CA PHE A 277 14.14 -16.19 5.90
C PHE A 277 14.05 -16.21 4.36
N GLY A 278 13.44 -15.18 3.75
CA GLY A 278 13.42 -15.00 2.30
C GLY A 278 14.83 -14.87 1.69
N LEU A 279 15.76 -14.18 2.36
CA LEU A 279 17.17 -14.11 1.93
C LEU A 279 17.82 -15.50 1.84
N LEU A 280 17.53 -16.40 2.79
CA LEU A 280 18.05 -17.78 2.76
C LEU A 280 17.52 -18.59 1.57
N VAL A 281 16.28 -18.33 1.15
CA VAL A 281 15.70 -18.96 -0.04
C VAL A 281 16.31 -18.33 -1.30
N ALA A 282 16.55 -17.02 -1.31
CA ALA A 282 17.10 -16.29 -2.44
C ALA A 282 18.52 -16.73 -2.81
N ASP A 283 19.34 -17.04 -1.81
CA ASP A 283 20.68 -17.63 -2.00
C ASP A 283 20.66 -19.00 -2.70
N ARG A 284 19.49 -19.64 -2.80
CA ARG A 284 19.32 -20.96 -3.43
C ARG A 284 18.59 -20.87 -4.76
N ASP A 285 17.44 -20.19 -4.80
CA ASP A 285 16.63 -20.08 -6.02
C ASP A 285 15.69 -18.84 -6.00
N PRO A 286 15.78 -17.93 -7.00
CA PRO A 286 14.93 -16.73 -7.05
C PRO A 286 13.44 -16.99 -7.21
N GLU A 287 13.05 -18.02 -7.98
CA GLU A 287 11.64 -18.34 -8.20
C GLU A 287 10.99 -18.93 -6.94
N ALA A 288 11.70 -19.81 -6.22
CA ALA A 288 11.27 -20.33 -4.94
C ALA A 288 11.07 -19.20 -3.90
N THR A 289 11.92 -18.18 -3.91
CA THR A 289 11.76 -17.00 -3.03
C THR A 289 10.48 -16.24 -3.31
N LEU A 290 10.15 -16.01 -4.59
CA LEU A 290 8.89 -15.34 -4.94
C LEU A 290 7.67 -16.17 -4.54
N ALA A 291 7.73 -17.50 -4.71
CA ALA A 291 6.68 -18.40 -4.26
C ALA A 291 6.54 -18.37 -2.73
N TYR A 292 7.65 -18.49 -2.00
CA TYR A 292 7.72 -18.35 -0.54
C TYR A 292 7.06 -17.05 -0.09
N PHE A 293 7.48 -15.93 -0.67
CA PHE A 293 7.03 -14.61 -0.25
C PHE A 293 5.56 -14.36 -0.59
N THR A 294 5.05 -14.98 -1.66
CA THR A 294 3.61 -14.91 -2.02
C THR A 294 2.73 -15.55 -0.95
N HIS A 295 3.17 -16.67 -0.35
CA HIS A 295 2.34 -17.46 0.58
C HIS A 295 2.72 -17.28 2.07
N VAL A 296 3.86 -16.65 2.37
CA VAL A 296 4.34 -16.54 3.76
C VAL A 296 3.38 -15.76 4.66
N SER A 297 2.75 -14.70 4.15
CA SER A 297 1.79 -13.91 4.96
C SER A 297 0.60 -14.75 5.39
N GLU A 298 0.11 -15.65 4.52
CA GLU A 298 -0.94 -16.59 4.88
C GLU A 298 -0.45 -17.51 5.99
N VAL A 299 0.71 -18.16 5.83
CA VAL A 299 1.26 -19.05 6.87
C VAL A 299 1.44 -18.35 8.22
N VAL A 300 1.95 -17.11 8.23
CA VAL A 300 2.18 -16.33 9.46
C VAL A 300 0.88 -15.87 10.11
N VAL A 301 -0.10 -15.38 9.33
CA VAL A 301 -1.43 -15.01 9.85
C VAL A 301 -2.17 -16.23 10.38
N LEU A 302 -2.01 -17.38 9.72
CA LEU A 302 -2.62 -18.64 10.09
C LEU A 302 -2.04 -19.25 11.38
N ALA A 303 -0.77 -19.00 11.68
CA ALA A 303 -0.10 -19.44 12.90
C ALA A 303 -0.39 -18.56 14.14
N GLY A 304 -1.25 -17.54 14.04
CA GLY A 304 -1.27 -16.43 15.00
C GLY A 304 -1.93 -16.67 16.38
N LYS A 305 -1.12 -16.72 17.44
CA LYS A 305 -1.02 -15.70 18.51
C LYS A 305 0.18 -15.98 19.44
N GLU A 306 1.07 -14.99 19.56
CA GLU A 306 2.17 -14.76 20.52
C GLU A 306 3.20 -15.88 20.85
N ASP A 307 3.04 -17.17 20.49
CA ASP A 307 4.05 -18.19 20.85
C ASP A 307 4.24 -19.37 19.87
N ASP A 308 4.03 -19.19 18.55
CA ASP A 308 4.06 -20.28 17.55
C ASP A 308 5.18 -20.16 16.49
N SER A 309 6.40 -19.82 16.92
CA SER A 309 7.58 -19.81 16.04
C SER A 309 7.83 -21.17 15.37
N ALA A 310 7.56 -22.26 16.11
CA ALA A 310 7.86 -23.63 15.72
C ALA A 310 7.08 -24.08 14.47
N VAL A 311 5.85 -23.58 14.29
CA VAL A 311 5.00 -23.92 13.15
C VAL A 311 5.59 -23.36 11.86
N PHE A 312 5.94 -22.07 11.87
CA PHE A 312 6.61 -21.42 10.77
C PHE A 312 7.99 -22.05 10.50
N GLU A 313 8.78 -22.30 11.54
CA GLU A 313 10.11 -22.92 11.40
C GLU A 313 10.04 -24.32 10.80
N THR A 314 9.05 -25.12 11.19
CA THR A 314 8.83 -26.47 10.63
C THR A 314 8.45 -26.40 9.16
N TRP A 315 7.50 -25.53 8.80
CA TRP A 315 7.10 -25.33 7.41
C TRP A 315 8.27 -24.83 6.56
N PHE A 316 9.02 -23.84 7.05
CA PHE A 316 10.19 -23.31 6.36
C PHE A 316 11.28 -24.37 6.20
N GLY A 317 11.60 -25.12 7.27
CA GLY A 317 12.59 -26.18 7.25
C GLY A 317 12.25 -27.26 6.21
N GLN A 318 11.01 -27.72 6.17
CA GLN A 318 10.56 -28.69 5.15
C GLN A 318 10.67 -28.13 3.72
N GLY A 319 10.41 -26.83 3.53
CA GLY A 319 10.61 -26.17 2.24
C GLY A 319 12.08 -26.10 1.82
N MET A 320 12.98 -25.83 2.77
CA MET A 320 14.42 -25.84 2.52
C MET A 320 14.95 -27.25 2.26
N ASP A 321 14.49 -28.27 2.97
CA ASP A 321 14.84 -29.67 2.71
C ASP A 321 14.39 -30.09 1.30
N ALA A 322 13.19 -29.67 0.88
CA ALA A 322 12.69 -29.90 -0.47
C ALA A 322 13.55 -29.19 -1.52
N LEU A 323 13.96 -27.94 -1.26
CA LEU A 323 14.82 -27.16 -2.14
C LEU A 323 16.24 -27.74 -2.23
N GLU A 324 16.77 -28.31 -1.15
CA GLU A 324 18.04 -29.03 -1.14
C GLU A 324 17.96 -30.33 -1.95
N TYR A 325 16.81 -31.01 -1.93
CA TYR A 325 16.57 -32.20 -2.75
C TYR A 325 16.48 -31.88 -4.25
N SER A 326 15.71 -30.86 -4.64
CA SER A 326 15.61 -30.34 -6.01
C SER A 326 15.01 -28.94 -6.05
N VAL A 327 15.46 -28.12 -6.99
CA VAL A 327 14.94 -26.76 -7.20
C VAL A 327 13.44 -26.78 -7.49
N GLU A 328 12.98 -27.69 -8.34
CA GLU A 328 11.57 -27.87 -8.70
C GLU A 328 10.73 -28.30 -7.49
N ALA A 329 11.27 -29.17 -6.64
CA ALA A 329 10.59 -29.62 -5.42
C ALA A 329 10.40 -28.46 -4.43
N GLY A 330 11.42 -27.63 -4.24
CA GLY A 330 11.34 -26.42 -3.41
C GLY A 330 10.36 -25.39 -3.95
N ARG A 331 10.39 -25.10 -5.26
CA ARG A 331 9.42 -24.21 -5.94
C ARG A 331 7.99 -24.69 -5.74
N ALA A 332 7.73 -25.98 -5.98
CA ALA A 332 6.40 -26.57 -5.80
C ALA A 332 5.96 -26.61 -4.32
N PHE A 333 6.89 -26.77 -3.38
CA PHE A 333 6.58 -26.72 -1.95
C PHE A 333 6.17 -25.31 -1.52
N PHE A 334 7.00 -24.30 -1.80
CA PHE A 334 6.70 -22.92 -1.43
C PHE A 334 5.52 -22.34 -2.22
N GLY A 335 5.27 -22.83 -3.44
CA GLY A 335 4.07 -22.53 -4.23
C GLY A 335 2.80 -23.26 -3.78
N LEU A 336 2.86 -24.06 -2.70
CA LEU A 336 1.74 -24.84 -2.17
C LEU A 336 1.12 -25.82 -3.18
N GLU A 337 1.89 -26.32 -4.14
CA GLU A 337 1.42 -27.24 -5.19
C GLU A 337 1.55 -28.71 -4.79
N THR A 338 2.35 -29.01 -3.75
CA THR A 338 2.55 -30.37 -3.26
C THR A 338 1.55 -30.74 -2.17
N ARG A 339 1.11 -32.01 -2.15
CA ARG A 339 0.29 -32.53 -1.04
C ARG A 339 0.98 -32.40 0.31
N GLN A 340 2.31 -32.45 0.34
CA GLN A 340 3.10 -32.29 1.55
C GLN A 340 3.10 -30.83 2.03
N ALA A 341 3.26 -29.85 1.13
CA ALA A 341 3.12 -28.42 1.47
C ALA A 341 1.71 -28.08 1.95
N CYS A 342 0.67 -28.56 1.24
CA CYS A 342 -0.71 -28.41 1.68
C CYS A 342 -0.95 -29.08 3.04
N SER A 343 -0.45 -30.30 3.26
CA SER A 343 -0.59 -30.99 4.55
C SER A 343 0.21 -30.33 5.67
N ALA A 344 1.37 -29.74 5.38
CA ALA A 344 2.19 -29.04 6.36
C ALA A 344 1.51 -27.74 6.81
N VAL A 345 0.97 -26.98 5.84
CA VAL A 345 0.14 -25.81 6.12
C VAL A 345 -1.16 -26.22 6.82
N GLU A 346 -1.84 -27.30 6.40
CA GLU A 346 -3.06 -27.82 7.05
C GLU A 346 -2.83 -28.36 8.48
N GLN A 347 -1.68 -28.99 8.76
CA GLN A 347 -1.32 -29.46 10.10
C GLN A 347 -0.92 -28.30 11.01
N ALA A 348 -0.21 -27.30 10.46
CA ALA A 348 0.08 -26.01 11.09
C ALA A 348 -1.19 -25.19 11.40
N MET A 349 -2.27 -25.40 10.64
CA MET A 349 -3.45 -24.54 10.64
C MET A 349 -4.44 -24.73 11.80
N SER A 350 -4.30 -25.75 12.66
CA SER A 350 -5.27 -26.19 13.72
C SER A 350 -6.76 -26.34 13.31
N GLY A 351 -7.11 -25.93 12.08
CA GLY A 351 -8.46 -25.78 11.57
C GLY A 351 -8.92 -26.97 10.76
N VAL A 352 -10.24 -27.17 10.75
CA VAL A 352 -10.87 -28.27 10.03
C VAL A 352 -11.56 -27.72 8.80
N SER A 353 -11.15 -28.16 7.61
CA SER A 353 -11.87 -27.85 6.38
C SER A 353 -13.21 -28.57 6.35
N LEU A 354 -14.27 -27.87 5.92
CA LEU A 354 -15.60 -28.44 5.75
C LEU A 354 -15.55 -29.68 4.84
N ARG A 355 -14.74 -29.67 3.78
CA ARG A 355 -14.60 -30.81 2.85
C ARG A 355 -14.20 -32.10 3.55
N GLN A 356 -13.40 -32.03 4.61
CA GLN A 356 -12.94 -33.20 5.36
C GLN A 356 -14.07 -33.84 6.18
N VAL A 357 -15.05 -33.05 6.63
CA VAL A 357 -16.10 -33.49 7.56
C VAL A 357 -17.51 -33.49 6.96
N ALA A 358 -17.73 -32.90 5.78
CA ALA A 358 -19.04 -32.71 5.16
C ALA A 358 -19.85 -34.01 5.03
N ARG A 359 -19.20 -35.12 4.64
CA ARG A 359 -19.87 -36.43 4.55
C ARG A 359 -20.35 -36.93 5.92
N SER A 360 -19.54 -36.76 6.95
CA SER A 360 -19.87 -37.13 8.33
C SER A 360 -21.03 -36.28 8.84
N LEU A 361 -20.95 -34.96 8.62
CA LEU A 361 -21.97 -34.00 9.01
C LEU A 361 -23.30 -34.23 8.30
N LYS A 362 -23.28 -34.59 7.01
CA LYS A 362 -24.48 -34.96 6.26
C LYS A 362 -25.18 -36.19 6.84
N MET A 363 -24.40 -37.23 7.20
CA MET A 363 -24.96 -38.42 7.85
C MET A 363 -25.52 -38.09 9.23
N PHE A 364 -24.81 -37.25 10.00
CA PHE A 364 -25.25 -36.76 11.30
C PHE A 364 -26.57 -35.96 11.20
N ALA A 365 -26.64 -34.98 10.29
CA ALA A 365 -27.85 -34.19 10.01
C ALA A 365 -29.06 -35.08 9.70
N ARG A 366 -28.89 -36.05 8.80
CA ARG A 366 -29.96 -36.99 8.43
C ARG A 366 -30.37 -37.89 9.58
N ALA A 367 -29.43 -38.30 10.42
CA ALA A 367 -29.75 -39.08 11.61
C ALA A 367 -30.53 -38.25 12.65
N LEU A 368 -30.28 -36.95 12.72
CA LEU A 368 -30.93 -36.04 13.66
C LEU A 368 -32.35 -35.65 13.23
N CYS A 369 -32.53 -35.19 11.98
CA CYS A 369 -33.81 -34.65 11.51
C CYS A 369 -34.64 -35.59 10.62
N GLY A 370 -34.12 -36.79 10.31
CA GLY A 370 -34.79 -37.77 9.44
C GLY A 370 -34.85 -37.42 7.95
N GLU A 371 -34.47 -36.21 7.54
CA GLU A 371 -34.49 -35.73 6.15
C GLU A 371 -33.09 -35.70 5.49
N ASP A 372 -33.04 -35.71 4.15
CA ASP A 372 -31.77 -35.57 3.42
C ASP A 372 -31.38 -34.09 3.28
N VAL A 373 -30.44 -33.65 4.11
CA VAL A 373 -29.94 -32.27 4.15
C VAL A 373 -28.61 -32.16 3.38
N ALA A 374 -28.47 -31.18 2.51
CA ALA A 374 -27.22 -30.83 1.84
C ALA A 374 -26.33 -29.98 2.77
N ILE A 375 -25.02 -30.22 2.74
CA ILE A 375 -24.03 -29.43 3.48
C ILE A 375 -23.14 -28.72 2.46
N GLU A 376 -23.17 -27.39 2.46
CA GLU A 376 -22.45 -26.55 1.51
C GLU A 376 -21.60 -25.48 2.23
N GLY A 377 -20.63 -24.92 1.53
CA GLY A 377 -19.83 -23.81 2.06
C GLY A 377 -20.58 -22.49 1.97
N LEU A 378 -20.36 -21.58 2.93
CA LEU A 378 -20.84 -20.20 2.83
C LEU A 378 -20.28 -19.56 1.53
N PRO A 379 -21.11 -18.97 0.67
CA PRO A 379 -20.65 -18.34 -0.56
C PRO A 379 -19.74 -17.14 -0.26
N GLU A 380 -18.57 -17.09 -0.90
CA GLU A 380 -17.66 -15.95 -0.84
C GLU A 380 -18.26 -14.78 -1.64
N GLY A 381 -18.67 -13.73 -0.94
CA GLY A 381 -19.30 -12.54 -1.53
C GLY A 381 -20.80 -12.49 -1.25
N GLY A 382 -21.22 -11.48 -0.49
CA GLY A 382 -22.62 -11.22 -0.15
C GLY A 382 -23.49 -11.20 -1.41
N GLY A 383 -24.37 -12.20 -1.52
CA GLY A 383 -25.21 -12.44 -2.69
C GLY A 383 -26.49 -13.19 -2.34
N SER A 384 -27.24 -12.63 -1.38
CA SER A 384 -28.69 -12.74 -1.13
C SER A 384 -29.41 -14.07 -1.42
N VAL A 385 -29.92 -14.70 -0.36
CA VAL A 385 -31.38 -14.82 -0.20
C VAL A 385 -31.75 -14.50 1.26
N MET A 386 -32.14 -13.24 1.47
CA MET A 386 -32.84 -12.61 2.60
C MET A 386 -32.09 -11.48 3.36
N SER A 387 -32.67 -10.29 3.17
CA SER A 387 -32.64 -9.00 3.86
C SER A 387 -31.33 -8.25 4.15
N ALA A 388 -31.24 -7.10 3.47
CA ALA A 388 -30.21 -6.07 3.51
C ALA A 388 -30.22 -5.20 4.79
N SER A 389 -30.36 -5.80 5.98
CA SER A 389 -30.24 -5.10 7.27
C SER A 389 -28.94 -5.43 8.02
N GLN A 390 -28.07 -6.28 7.47
CA GLN A 390 -26.73 -6.57 8.00
C GLN A 390 -25.62 -5.85 7.23
N MET A 391 -25.73 -4.52 7.11
CA MET A 391 -24.60 -3.66 6.74
C MET A 391 -24.23 -2.77 7.92
N SER A 392 -23.59 -3.35 8.93
CA SER A 392 -22.72 -2.61 9.84
C SER A 392 -21.36 -3.29 9.83
N ALA A 393 -20.33 -2.53 9.44
CA ALA A 393 -18.94 -2.95 9.36
C ALA A 393 -18.47 -3.52 10.71
N GLY A 394 -18.34 -4.84 10.76
CA GLY A 394 -17.76 -5.64 11.82
C GLY A 394 -17.29 -6.98 11.22
N PRO A 395 -16.38 -7.72 11.88
CA PRO A 395 -15.80 -8.93 11.31
C PRO A 395 -16.90 -9.94 10.95
N VAL A 396 -16.78 -10.52 9.75
CA VAL A 396 -17.72 -11.47 9.13
C VAL A 396 -18.19 -12.50 10.18
N SER A 397 -19.45 -12.40 10.60
CA SER A 397 -20.01 -13.36 11.55
C SER A 397 -20.13 -14.71 10.85
N GLY A 398 -19.17 -15.60 11.08
CA GLY A 398 -19.14 -16.97 10.54
C GLY A 398 -20.18 -17.90 11.15
N LYS A 399 -21.46 -17.48 11.18
CA LYS A 399 -22.60 -18.29 11.59
C LYS A 399 -22.98 -19.26 10.48
N ALA A 400 -23.49 -20.43 10.86
CA ALA A 400 -24.15 -21.33 9.91
C ALA A 400 -25.39 -20.64 9.36
N GLN A 401 -25.78 -20.97 8.14
CA GLN A 401 -27.03 -20.50 7.55
C GLN A 401 -27.81 -21.70 7.02
N VAL A 402 -29.12 -21.63 7.04
CA VAL A 402 -30.00 -22.63 6.43
C VAL A 402 -30.75 -22.01 5.26
N SER A 403 -30.83 -22.74 4.15
CA SER A 403 -31.68 -22.37 3.02
C SER A 403 -33.13 -22.17 3.46
N ALA A 404 -33.87 -21.28 2.79
CA ALA A 404 -35.26 -20.98 3.10
C ALA A 404 -36.21 -22.20 3.07
N ASP A 405 -35.80 -23.30 2.44
CA ASP A 405 -36.52 -24.56 2.38
C ASP A 405 -36.10 -25.59 3.46
N GLY A 406 -35.13 -25.25 4.31
CA GLY A 406 -34.61 -26.14 5.36
C GLY A 406 -33.70 -27.26 4.86
N LYS A 407 -33.40 -27.32 3.55
CA LYS A 407 -32.75 -28.49 2.93
C LYS A 407 -31.25 -28.36 2.74
N THR A 408 -30.69 -27.16 2.89
CA THR A 408 -29.24 -26.94 2.76
C THR A 408 -28.75 -26.16 3.97
N VAL A 409 -27.72 -26.70 4.64
CA VAL A 409 -26.97 -26.02 5.70
C VAL A 409 -25.66 -25.52 5.11
N TYR A 410 -25.45 -24.22 5.17
CA TYR A 410 -24.24 -23.53 4.77
C TYR A 410 -23.33 -23.33 5.98
N LEU A 411 -22.09 -23.79 5.88
CA LEU A 411 -21.09 -23.72 6.95
C LEU A 411 -19.82 -22.99 6.49
N PRO A 412 -19.03 -22.41 7.41
CA PRO A 412 -17.71 -21.89 7.08
C PRO A 412 -16.86 -22.95 6.36
N LEU A 413 -16.08 -22.54 5.37
CA LEU A 413 -15.21 -23.46 4.62
C LEU A 413 -14.08 -24.04 5.49
N VAL A 414 -13.68 -23.31 6.54
CA VAL A 414 -12.67 -23.72 7.51
C VAL A 414 -13.11 -23.31 8.93
N MET A 415 -13.03 -24.23 9.89
CA MET A 415 -13.37 -23.99 11.30
C MET A 415 -12.11 -23.83 12.14
N ARG A 416 -11.98 -22.72 12.86
CA ARG A 416 -10.82 -22.35 13.69
C ARG A 416 -11.22 -21.72 15.03
N ARG A 417 -12.28 -22.23 15.64
CA ARG A 417 -12.84 -21.70 16.90
C ARG A 417 -12.32 -22.41 18.15
N SER A 418 -11.58 -23.50 17.97
CA SER A 418 -10.97 -24.29 19.04
C SER A 418 -9.47 -24.44 18.81
N GLU A 419 -8.72 -24.51 19.90
CA GLU A 419 -7.27 -24.72 19.92
C GLU A 419 -6.86 -26.07 19.30
N ASN A 420 -7.74 -27.06 19.38
CA ASN A 420 -7.51 -28.38 18.82
C ASN A 420 -8.50 -28.77 17.72
N ARG A 421 -8.04 -29.66 16.83
CA ARG A 421 -8.78 -30.18 15.68
C ARG A 421 -10.11 -30.83 16.08
N GLU A 422 -10.13 -31.54 17.20
CA GLU A 422 -11.33 -32.25 17.65
C GLU A 422 -12.43 -31.29 18.12
N GLY A 423 -12.06 -30.20 18.80
CA GLY A 423 -12.99 -29.12 19.13
C GLY A 423 -13.48 -28.40 17.87
N ASN A 424 -12.63 -28.20 16.85
CA ASN A 424 -13.08 -27.64 15.56
C ASN A 424 -14.04 -28.58 14.81
N ARG A 425 -13.92 -29.91 14.97
CA ARG A 425 -14.94 -30.86 14.48
C ARG A 425 -16.24 -30.75 15.26
N ARG A 426 -16.16 -30.69 16.59
CA ARG A 426 -17.34 -30.51 17.46
C ARG A 426 -18.10 -29.23 17.12
N TRP A 427 -17.40 -28.13 16.85
CA TRP A 427 -18.01 -26.89 16.38
C TRP A 427 -18.89 -27.07 15.14
N TYR A 428 -18.42 -27.78 14.12
CA TYR A 428 -19.27 -28.10 12.97
C TYR A 428 -20.47 -28.97 13.35
N THR A 429 -20.27 -29.98 14.19
CA THR A 429 -21.35 -30.87 14.64
C THR A 429 -22.44 -30.07 15.34
N ILE A 430 -22.08 -29.14 16.21
CA ILE A 430 -23.05 -28.37 16.99
C ILE A 430 -23.75 -27.33 16.10
N MET A 431 -23.02 -26.67 15.18
CA MET A 431 -23.64 -25.79 14.19
C MET A 431 -24.67 -26.55 13.35
N VAL A 432 -24.33 -27.75 12.87
CA VAL A 432 -25.28 -28.59 12.14
C VAL A 432 -26.44 -29.00 13.03
N ALA A 433 -26.20 -29.41 14.27
CA ALA A 433 -27.25 -29.82 15.21
C ALA A 433 -28.25 -28.69 15.49
N HIS A 434 -27.75 -27.46 15.67
CA HIS A 434 -28.57 -26.26 15.85
C HIS A 434 -29.45 -26.00 14.63
N GLU A 435 -28.83 -25.92 13.45
CA GLU A 435 -29.53 -25.62 12.19
C GLU A 435 -30.58 -26.67 11.82
N VAL A 436 -30.24 -27.96 11.90
CA VAL A 436 -31.19 -29.04 11.59
C VAL A 436 -32.15 -29.32 12.74
N GLY A 437 -31.86 -28.81 13.94
CA GLY A 437 -32.77 -28.81 15.08
C GLY A 437 -34.06 -28.04 14.79
N HIS A 438 -33.98 -26.96 14.00
CA HIS A 438 -35.19 -26.25 13.54
C HIS A 438 -36.10 -27.15 12.67
N VAL A 439 -35.51 -28.04 11.87
CA VAL A 439 -36.28 -29.00 11.07
C VAL A 439 -36.86 -30.09 11.97
N GLU A 440 -36.02 -30.71 12.79
CA GLU A 440 -36.40 -31.81 13.69
C GLU A 440 -37.52 -31.40 14.66
N PHE A 441 -37.40 -30.22 15.27
CA PHE A 441 -38.38 -29.73 16.24
C PHE A 441 -39.50 -28.89 15.62
N GLY A 442 -39.70 -28.99 14.31
CA GLY A 442 -40.88 -28.50 13.61
C GLY A 442 -41.02 -26.98 13.53
N THR A 443 -39.93 -26.22 13.58
CA THR A 443 -39.94 -24.75 13.43
C THR A 443 -40.70 -24.31 12.18
N TYR A 444 -40.48 -25.04 11.08
CA TYR A 444 -41.06 -24.72 9.78
C TYR A 444 -42.34 -25.51 9.48
N ALA A 445 -42.79 -26.39 10.39
CA ALA A 445 -44.01 -27.21 10.25
C ALA A 445 -45.28 -26.39 10.58
N LEU A 446 -45.38 -25.19 10.03
CA LEU A 446 -46.47 -24.25 10.29
C LEU A 446 -47.56 -24.37 9.22
N SER A 447 -48.81 -24.57 9.65
CA SER A 447 -49.94 -24.56 8.72
C SER A 447 -50.20 -23.16 8.17
N THR A 448 -50.52 -23.06 6.88
CA THR A 448 -50.92 -21.79 6.24
C THR A 448 -52.12 -21.16 6.96
N SER A 449 -53.05 -21.96 7.50
CA SER A 449 -54.16 -21.47 8.31
C SER A 449 -53.72 -20.78 9.60
N THR A 450 -52.68 -21.29 10.27
CA THR A 450 -52.12 -20.66 11.47
C THR A 450 -51.44 -19.34 11.12
N LEU A 451 -50.59 -19.34 10.08
CA LEU A 451 -49.90 -18.13 9.63
C LEU A 451 -50.88 -17.03 9.23
N GLN A 452 -51.93 -17.37 8.47
CA GLN A 452 -52.95 -16.42 8.04
C GLN A 452 -53.76 -15.87 9.22
N ARG A 453 -54.09 -16.72 10.22
CA ARG A 453 -54.81 -16.28 11.42
C ARG A 453 -53.99 -15.26 12.21
N VAL A 454 -52.71 -15.55 12.45
CA VAL A 454 -51.82 -14.62 13.16
C VAL A 454 -51.62 -13.33 12.35
N ALA A 455 -51.46 -13.43 11.04
CA ALA A 455 -51.37 -12.25 10.17
C ALA A 455 -52.59 -11.34 10.31
N ASN A 456 -53.80 -11.90 10.35
CA ASN A 456 -55.03 -11.13 10.54
C ASN A 456 -55.06 -10.43 11.92
N GLU A 457 -54.58 -11.09 12.98
CA GLU A 457 -54.50 -10.52 14.33
C GLU A 457 -53.48 -9.36 14.40
N VAL A 458 -52.32 -9.51 13.76
CA VAL A 458 -51.28 -8.49 13.65
C VAL A 458 -51.82 -7.29 12.88
N GLN A 459 -52.46 -7.54 11.73
CA GLN A 459 -53.04 -6.49 10.90
C GLN A 459 -54.12 -5.71 11.65
N ALA A 460 -55.03 -6.40 12.35
CA ALA A 460 -56.06 -5.74 13.16
C ALA A 460 -55.49 -4.85 14.29
N ARG A 461 -54.30 -5.20 14.80
CA ARG A 461 -53.64 -4.47 15.89
C ARG A 461 -52.86 -3.24 15.40
N TYR A 462 -52.21 -3.32 14.24
CA TYR A 462 -51.23 -2.32 13.80
C TYR A 462 -51.63 -1.53 12.53
N ASP A 463 -52.47 -2.08 11.64
CA ASP A 463 -52.94 -1.41 10.42
C ASP A 463 -54.35 -0.85 10.62
N LYS A 464 -54.45 0.42 11.05
CA LYS A 464 -55.74 1.13 11.17
C LYS A 464 -56.23 1.81 9.89
N GLU A 465 -55.48 1.76 8.79
CA GLU A 465 -55.95 2.25 7.48
C GLU A 465 -55.90 1.16 6.39
N ILE A 466 -57.00 1.06 5.66
CA ILE A 466 -57.41 -0.07 4.82
C ILE A 466 -56.72 0.00 3.43
N LEU A 467 -56.55 -1.18 2.82
CA LEU A 467 -56.32 -1.47 1.38
C LEU A 467 -54.89 -1.86 0.98
N ARG A 468 -54.38 -2.95 1.53
CA ARG A 468 -53.52 -3.88 0.74
C ARG A 468 -54.30 -5.18 0.54
N PRO A 469 -54.32 -5.77 -0.68
CA PRO A 469 -55.01 -7.03 -0.89
C PRO A 469 -54.48 -8.05 0.11
N ASN A 470 -55.38 -8.86 0.66
CA ASN A 470 -55.09 -9.92 1.62
C ASN A 470 -54.15 -10.95 0.96
N LYS A 471 -52.85 -10.66 0.94
CA LYS A 471 -51.83 -11.56 0.40
C LYS A 471 -51.80 -12.75 1.34
N VAL A 472 -52.02 -13.93 0.76
CA VAL A 472 -52.00 -15.17 1.53
C VAL A 472 -50.62 -15.34 2.14
N VAL A 473 -50.58 -15.48 3.47
CA VAL A 473 -49.33 -15.61 4.22
C VAL A 473 -48.91 -17.08 4.23
N HIS A 474 -47.96 -17.40 3.37
CA HIS A 474 -47.43 -18.76 3.22
C HIS A 474 -46.17 -19.05 4.04
N THR A 475 -45.47 -18.02 4.53
CA THR A 475 -44.19 -18.15 5.23
C THR A 475 -44.10 -17.20 6.42
N LEU A 476 -43.19 -17.47 7.36
CA LEU A 476 -42.86 -16.56 8.46
C LEU A 476 -42.36 -15.20 7.95
N GLY A 477 -41.56 -15.19 6.87
CA GLY A 477 -41.11 -13.96 6.23
C GLY A 477 -42.28 -13.08 5.74
N HIS A 478 -43.32 -13.68 5.16
CA HIS A 478 -44.54 -12.95 4.80
C HIS A 478 -45.27 -12.43 6.04
N LEU A 479 -45.32 -13.20 7.13
CA LEU A 479 -45.95 -12.79 8.39
C LEU A 479 -45.25 -11.56 9.00
N PHE A 480 -43.92 -11.56 9.06
CA PHE A 480 -43.14 -10.47 9.66
C PHE A 480 -43.33 -9.13 8.94
N GLN A 481 -43.61 -9.15 7.64
CA GLN A 481 -43.92 -7.92 6.87
C GLN A 481 -45.18 -7.20 7.33
N HIS A 482 -46.07 -7.85 8.10
CA HIS A 482 -47.26 -7.23 8.67
C HIS A 482 -47.00 -6.46 9.97
N TYR A 483 -45.81 -6.56 10.56
CA TYR A 483 -45.46 -5.79 11.75
C TYR A 483 -44.93 -4.40 11.36
N PRO A 484 -45.13 -3.37 12.21
CA PRO A 484 -44.61 -2.02 11.96
C PRO A 484 -43.10 -1.98 11.71
N GLN A 485 -42.36 -2.89 12.36
CA GLN A 485 -40.91 -3.05 12.24
C GLN A 485 -40.62 -4.53 11.95
N PRO A 486 -40.62 -4.95 10.67
CA PRO A 486 -40.45 -6.36 10.27
C PRO A 486 -39.12 -6.98 10.69
N GLU A 487 -38.07 -6.17 10.81
CA GLU A 487 -36.75 -6.65 11.23
C GLU A 487 -36.72 -6.94 12.73
N ILE A 488 -37.27 -6.05 13.57
CA ILE A 488 -37.29 -6.26 15.03
C ILE A 488 -38.12 -7.48 15.42
N ILE A 489 -39.29 -7.69 14.80
CA ILE A 489 -40.09 -8.88 15.13
C ILE A 489 -39.39 -10.17 14.69
N ARG A 490 -38.64 -10.13 13.58
CA ARG A 490 -37.84 -11.27 13.12
C ARG A 490 -36.77 -11.59 14.14
N ASP A 491 -36.01 -10.59 14.59
CA ASP A 491 -34.97 -10.77 15.60
C ASP A 491 -35.55 -11.32 16.92
N LEU A 492 -36.69 -10.78 17.38
CA LEU A 492 -37.36 -11.29 18.58
C LEU A 492 -37.84 -12.73 18.42
N TRP A 493 -38.35 -13.09 17.25
CA TRP A 493 -38.77 -14.45 16.95
C TRP A 493 -37.57 -15.40 16.92
N GLU A 494 -36.47 -15.01 16.23
CA GLU A 494 -35.23 -15.79 16.17
C GLU A 494 -34.65 -16.02 17.57
N ILE A 495 -34.64 -15.01 18.44
CA ILE A 495 -34.16 -15.16 19.82
C ILE A 495 -34.96 -16.22 20.59
N VAL A 496 -36.28 -16.17 20.50
CA VAL A 496 -37.16 -17.11 21.20
C VAL A 496 -37.04 -18.51 20.59
N GLU A 497 -36.92 -18.58 19.28
CA GLU A 497 -36.82 -19.84 18.56
C GLU A 497 -35.48 -20.53 18.80
N ASP A 498 -34.35 -19.81 18.71
CA ASP A 498 -33.02 -20.32 19.10
C ASP A 498 -33.06 -20.88 20.53
N ALA A 499 -33.67 -20.15 21.47
CA ALA A 499 -33.78 -20.61 22.85
C ALA A 499 -34.61 -21.89 23.00
N ARG A 500 -35.66 -22.05 22.17
CA ARG A 500 -36.47 -23.27 22.10
C ARG A 500 -35.65 -24.44 21.55
N ILE A 501 -34.91 -24.22 20.46
CA ILE A 501 -34.06 -25.24 19.84
C ILE A 501 -32.95 -25.68 20.78
N ASP A 502 -32.23 -24.74 21.41
CA ASP A 502 -31.21 -25.03 22.40
C ASP A 502 -31.75 -25.87 23.57
N PHE A 503 -32.94 -25.53 24.07
CA PHE A 503 -33.59 -26.28 25.13
C PHE A 503 -33.91 -27.72 24.70
N LEU A 504 -34.53 -27.89 23.53
CA LEU A 504 -34.94 -29.21 23.02
C LEU A 504 -33.75 -30.09 22.62
N LEU A 505 -32.72 -29.51 22.00
CA LEU A 505 -31.48 -30.23 21.68
C LEU A 505 -30.82 -30.79 22.94
N ARG A 506 -30.76 -29.99 24.01
CA ARG A 506 -30.22 -30.45 25.29
C ARG A 506 -31.09 -31.53 25.91
N GLN A 507 -32.41 -31.45 25.79
CA GLN A 507 -33.32 -32.44 26.35
C GLN A 507 -33.26 -33.79 25.62
N GLU A 508 -33.35 -33.78 24.30
CA GLU A 508 -33.45 -34.99 23.46
C GLU A 508 -32.08 -35.62 23.17
N TYR A 509 -31.01 -34.82 23.15
CA TYR A 509 -29.65 -35.29 22.87
C TYR A 509 -28.66 -34.96 24.01
N PRO A 510 -28.67 -35.71 25.12
CA PRO A 510 -27.79 -35.48 26.27
C PRO A 510 -26.29 -35.46 25.92
N GLY A 511 -25.88 -36.22 24.91
CA GLY A 511 -24.49 -36.26 24.43
C GLY A 511 -23.98 -34.96 23.80
N LEU A 512 -24.87 -34.02 23.47
CA LEU A 512 -24.52 -32.70 22.93
C LEU A 512 -24.55 -31.60 24.02
N GLN A 513 -24.95 -31.90 25.26
CA GLN A 513 -25.21 -30.87 26.29
C GLN A 513 -23.96 -30.07 26.67
N GLU A 514 -22.84 -30.73 26.94
CA GLU A 514 -21.59 -30.07 27.35
C GLU A 514 -21.06 -29.15 26.24
N ASP A 515 -21.12 -29.66 25.02
CA ASP A 515 -20.74 -28.99 23.79
C ASP A 515 -21.65 -27.77 23.51
N LEU A 516 -22.98 -27.93 23.55
CA LEU A 516 -23.96 -26.84 23.42
C LEU A 516 -23.82 -25.78 24.51
N THR A 517 -23.56 -26.17 25.75
CA THR A 517 -23.41 -25.23 26.88
C THR A 517 -22.19 -24.34 26.71
N SER A 518 -21.09 -24.91 26.23
CA SER A 518 -19.86 -24.18 25.93
C SER A 518 -20.09 -23.16 24.80
N LEU A 519 -20.85 -23.54 23.77
CA LEU A 519 -21.16 -22.65 22.65
C LEU A 519 -22.13 -21.53 22.99
N THR A 520 -23.20 -21.81 23.73
CA THR A 520 -24.18 -20.77 24.09
C THR A 520 -23.50 -19.67 24.92
N LYS A 521 -22.55 -20.02 25.79
CA LYS A 521 -21.79 -19.05 26.59
C LYS A 521 -20.96 -18.10 25.71
N GLU A 522 -20.24 -18.65 24.72
CA GLU A 522 -19.42 -17.86 23.80
C GLU A 522 -20.27 -17.04 22.80
N ALA A 523 -21.38 -17.62 22.33
CA ALA A 523 -22.33 -16.91 21.48
C ALA A 523 -23.01 -15.74 22.21
N MET A 524 -23.25 -15.85 23.52
CA MET A 524 -23.76 -14.76 24.36
C MET A 524 -22.73 -13.64 24.55
N GLU A 525 -21.43 -13.96 24.61
CA GLU A 525 -20.35 -12.97 24.71
C GLU A 525 -20.17 -12.14 23.43
N LEU A 526 -20.49 -12.73 22.27
CA LEU A 526 -20.40 -12.07 20.95
C LEU A 526 -21.68 -11.32 20.52
N ARG A 527 -22.82 -11.54 21.20
CA ARG A 527 -24.09 -10.87 20.90
C ARG A 527 -24.05 -9.41 21.40
N THR A 528 -23.78 -8.48 20.49
CA THR A 528 -23.93 -7.04 20.74
C THR A 528 -25.39 -6.61 20.59
N LEU A 529 -25.99 -6.07 21.65
CA LEU A 529 -27.38 -5.55 21.69
C LEU A 529 -27.60 -4.26 20.85
N SER A 530 -26.72 -3.93 19.93
CA SER A 530 -26.73 -2.66 19.19
C SER A 530 -27.73 -2.60 18.02
N HIS A 531 -28.41 -3.69 17.67
CA HIS A 531 -29.24 -3.74 16.47
C HIS A 531 -30.70 -3.29 16.66
N GLY A 532 -31.07 -2.80 17.86
CA GLY A 532 -32.39 -2.23 18.14
C GLY A 532 -32.40 -0.73 18.46
N MET A 533 -31.26 -0.05 18.33
CA MET A 533 -31.11 1.38 18.68
C MET A 533 -30.56 2.18 17.49
N THR A 534 -31.23 2.13 16.33
CA THR A 534 -31.21 3.21 15.33
C THR A 534 -32.57 3.34 14.68
#